data_AF-A0A7J9H4Q1-F1
#
_entry.id   AF-A0A7J9H4Q1-F1
#
_cell.length_a   1.000
_cell.length_b   1.000
_cell.length_c   1.000
_cell.angle_alpha   90.00
_cell.angle_beta   90.00
_cell.angle_gamma   90.00
#
_symmetry.space_group_name_H-M   'P 1'
#
loop_
_entity.id
_entity.type
_entity.pdbx_description
1 polymer ?
#
loop_
_entity_poly.entity_id
_entity_poly.type
_entity_poly.pdbx_seq_one_letter_code
_entity_poly.pdbx_strand_id
1 'polypeptide(L)'
;MDEAHANSICYCGIMAALWTSWSNDNLGRGFFGCQNYGDRRYCCFFAWFDNPMSPRARIVIVGLLRKAPRRDNAMQDVGTSSGRGLSSG
;
A
#
# COMPACT_ATOMS: atom_id res chain seq x y z
N MET A 1 -11.68 15.31 -10.82
CA MET A 1 -10.20 15.39 -10.86
C MET A 1 -9.73 13.97 -10.74
N ASP A 2 -9.72 13.27 -11.87
CA ASP A 2 -9.80 11.82 -11.93
C ASP A 2 -8.76 11.34 -12.95
N GLU A 3 -8.09 10.22 -12.66
CA GLU A 3 -7.25 9.40 -13.55
C GLU A 3 -5.71 9.42 -13.38
N ALA A 4 -5.10 10.40 -12.73
CA ALA A 4 -3.63 10.41 -12.61
C ALA A 4 -3.05 9.54 -11.45
N HIS A 5 -3.88 9.01 -10.55
CA HIS A 5 -3.40 8.45 -9.28
C HIS A 5 -3.53 6.92 -9.12
N ALA A 6 -3.72 6.15 -10.20
CA ALA A 6 -3.93 4.70 -10.11
C ALA A 6 -2.89 3.82 -10.83
N ASN A 7 -1.95 4.39 -11.58
CA ASN A 7 -1.00 3.60 -12.40
C ASN A 7 0.46 4.00 -12.16
N SER A 8 0.96 3.75 -10.95
CA SER A 8 2.41 3.76 -10.71
C SER A 8 3.01 2.45 -11.23
N ILE A 9 3.95 2.50 -12.17
CA ILE A 9 4.72 1.35 -12.63
C ILE A 9 6.07 1.34 -11.90
N CYS A 10 6.44 0.21 -11.30
CA CYS A 10 7.72 0.08 -10.62
C CYS A 10 8.86 -0.19 -11.63
N TYR A 11 10.12 -0.17 -11.17
CA TYR A 11 11.27 -0.43 -12.04
C TYR A 11 11.34 -1.86 -12.61
N CYS A 12 10.47 -2.78 -12.18
CA CYS A 12 10.32 -4.09 -12.81
C CYS A 12 9.39 -4.06 -14.04
N GLY A 13 8.78 -2.92 -14.36
CA GLY A 13 7.79 -2.81 -15.44
C GLY A 13 6.40 -3.35 -15.10
N ILE A 14 6.10 -3.57 -13.81
CA ILE A 14 4.80 -4.04 -13.33
C ILE A 14 4.10 -2.95 -12.51
N MET A 15 2.79 -3.09 -12.32
CA MET A 15 2.02 -2.18 -11.47
C MET A 15 2.52 -2.23 -10.02
N ALA A 16 2.79 -1.06 -9.46
CA ALA A 16 3.12 -0.89 -8.05
C ALA A 16 1.85 -1.03 -7.21
N ALA A 17 1.97 -1.71 -6.08
CA ALA A 17 0.88 -1.85 -5.11
C ALA A 17 0.80 -0.58 -4.25
N LEU A 18 -0.43 -0.17 -3.89
CA LEU A 18 -0.68 0.91 -2.94
C LEU A 18 -0.69 0.35 -1.51
N TRP A 19 0.17 0.91 -0.66
CA TRP A 19 0.33 0.54 0.74
C TRP A 19 0.05 1.73 1.64
N THR A 20 -0.27 1.48 2.90
CA THR A 20 -0.44 2.52 3.91
C THR A 20 0.72 2.47 4.89
N SER A 21 1.38 3.61 5.13
CA SER A 21 2.40 3.70 6.16
C SER A 21 1.77 3.72 7.55
N TRP A 22 2.34 2.90 8.43
CA TRP A 22 1.97 2.80 9.84
C TRP A 22 3.10 3.29 10.76
N SER A 23 4.10 3.99 10.22
CA SER A 23 5.11 4.65 11.05
C SER A 23 4.51 5.89 11.72
N ASN A 24 4.89 6.18 12.97
CA ASN A 24 4.37 7.32 13.73
C ASN A 24 4.43 8.65 12.97
N ASP A 25 5.48 8.88 12.18
CA ASP A 25 5.69 10.12 11.44
C ASP A 25 4.85 10.20 10.15
N ASN A 26 4.46 9.05 9.58
CA ASN A 26 3.77 8.95 8.29
C ASN A 26 2.44 8.19 8.40
N LEU A 27 1.81 8.19 9.58
CA LEU A 27 0.60 7.41 9.87
C LEU A 27 -0.52 7.72 8.87
N GLY A 28 -1.03 6.67 8.23
CA GLY A 28 -2.15 6.75 7.31
C GLY A 28 -1.81 7.36 5.94
N ARG A 29 -0.55 7.70 5.69
CA ARG A 29 -0.10 8.17 4.37
C ARG A 29 0.08 6.98 3.45
N GLY A 30 -0.57 7.03 2.27
CA GLY A 30 -0.39 6.00 1.25
C GLY A 30 0.96 6.15 0.55
N PHE A 31 1.50 5.04 0.04
CA PHE A 31 2.63 5.04 -0.87
C PHE A 31 2.53 3.88 -1.86
N PHE A 32 3.03 4.07 -3.07
CA PHE A 32 3.22 2.99 -4.04
C PHE A 32 4.57 2.30 -3.81
N GLY A 33 4.55 0.97 -3.78
CA GLY A 33 5.73 0.13 -3.62
C GLY A 33 5.76 -1.01 -4.64
N CYS A 34 6.95 -1.52 -4.94
CA CYS A 34 7.08 -2.71 -5.78
C CYS A 34 6.34 -3.91 -5.16
N GLN A 35 5.56 -4.62 -5.97
CA GLN A 35 4.80 -5.79 -5.51
C GLN A 35 5.71 -6.95 -5.05
N ASN A 36 6.95 -7.01 -5.54
CA ASN A 36 7.95 -8.00 -5.14
C ASN A 36 8.67 -7.61 -3.83
N TYR A 37 8.13 -6.72 -2.99
CA TYR A 37 8.74 -6.35 -1.71
C TYR A 37 8.94 -7.60 -0.84
N GLY A 38 10.18 -7.82 -0.37
CA GLY A 38 10.57 -9.02 0.38
C GLY A 38 11.21 -10.13 -0.47
N ASP A 39 11.09 -10.06 -1.80
CA ASP A 39 11.75 -11.01 -2.71
C ASP A 39 13.14 -10.53 -3.16
N ARG A 40 13.97 -11.47 -3.66
CA ARG A 40 15.25 -11.15 -4.32
C ARG A 40 15.12 -10.26 -5.56
N ARG A 41 13.94 -10.17 -6.15
CA ARG A 41 13.63 -9.34 -7.34
C ARG A 41 13.01 -7.98 -6.98
N TYR A 42 12.98 -7.64 -5.70
CA TYR A 42 12.54 -6.33 -5.23
C TYR A 42 13.41 -5.22 -5.84
N CYS A 43 12.77 -4.23 -6.45
CA CYS A 43 13.48 -3.15 -7.15
C CYS A 43 13.57 -1.83 -6.37
N CYS A 44 13.15 -1.79 -5.10
CA CYS A 44 13.21 -0.58 -4.29
C CYS A 44 12.36 0.60 -4.80
N PHE A 45 11.43 0.38 -5.72
CA PHE A 45 10.50 1.43 -6.14
C PHE A 45 9.65 1.92 -4.96
N PHE A 46 9.58 3.24 -4.79
CA PHE A 46 8.82 3.92 -3.77
C PHE A 46 8.34 5.28 -4.29
N ALA A 47 7.04 5.56 -4.15
CA ALA A 47 6.47 6.87 -4.44
C ALA A 47 5.36 7.20 -3.45
N TRP A 48 5.29 8.43 -2.94
CA TRP A 48 4.20 8.83 -2.06
C TRP A 48 2.87 8.89 -2.82
N PHE A 49 1.81 8.35 -2.20
CA PHE A 49 0.44 8.55 -2.65
C PHE A 49 -0.16 9.69 -1.81
N ASP A 50 -0.28 10.85 -2.45
CA ASP A 50 -0.90 12.01 -1.82
C ASP A 50 -2.42 11.86 -1.85
N ASN A 51 -2.94 11.04 -0.93
CA ASN A 51 -4.36 11.06 -0.59
C ASN A 51 -4.64 12.35 0.19
N PRO A 52 -5.64 13.17 -0.18
CA PRO A 52 -6.09 14.29 0.64
C PRO A 52 -6.83 13.76 1.88
N MET A 53 -6.10 13.15 2.83
CA MET A 53 -6.66 12.86 4.15
C MET A 53 -6.85 14.19 4.87
N SER A 54 -8.07 14.45 5.34
CA SER A 54 -8.33 15.67 6.10
C SER A 54 -7.48 15.70 7.40
N PRO A 55 -6.99 16.88 7.84
CA PRO A 55 -6.24 17.00 9.09
C PRO A 55 -6.97 16.39 10.30
N ARG A 56 -8.31 16.46 10.31
CA ARG A 56 -9.16 15.89 11.36
C ARG A 56 -9.11 14.37 11.38
N ALA A 57 -9.21 13.72 10.22
CA ALA A 57 -9.11 12.27 10.11
C ALA A 57 -7.74 11.78 10.60
N ARG A 58 -6.67 12.50 10.26
CA ARG A 58 -5.31 12.20 10.73
C ARG A 58 -5.22 12.20 12.26
N ILE A 59 -5.74 13.24 12.93
CA ILE A 59 -5.72 13.33 14.40
C ILE A 59 -6.46 12.15 15.05
N VAL A 60 -7.64 11.80 14.53
CA VAL A 60 -8.44 10.69 15.07
C VAL A 60 -7.72 9.35 14.88
N ILE A 61 -7.23 9.06 13.67
CA ILE A 61 -6.51 7.80 13.37
C ILE A 61 -5.26 7.65 14.24
N VAL A 62 -4.43 8.70 14.33
CA VAL A 62 -3.23 8.69 15.17
C VAL A 62 -3.58 8.49 16.65
N GLY A 63 -4.63 9.17 17.13
CA GLY A 63 -5.10 9.05 18.51
C GLY A 63 -5.60 7.65 18.87
N LEU A 64 -6.29 6.99 17.93
CA LEU A 64 -6.76 5.61 18.09
C LEU A 64 -5.61 4.60 18.06
N LEU A 65 -4.66 4.76 17.13
CA LEU A 65 -3.49 3.86 17.03
C LEU A 65 -2.60 3.90 18.27
N ARG A 66 -2.39 5.08 18.87
CA ARG A 66 -1.64 5.21 20.13
C ARG A 66 -2.28 4.44 21.29
N LYS A 67 -3.61 4.25 21.24
CA LYS A 67 -4.37 3.52 22.27
C LYS A 67 -4.53 2.04 21.92
N ALA A 68 -4.31 1.66 20.67
CA ALA A 68 -4.37 0.27 20.27
C ALA A 68 -3.16 -0.48 20.84
N PRO A 69 -3.36 -1.63 21.51
CA PRO A 69 -2.24 -2.49 21.88
C PRO A 69 -1.51 -2.93 20.60
N ARG A 70 -0.17 -3.07 20.66
CA ARG A 70 0.60 -3.66 19.56
C ARG A 70 0.02 -5.04 19.26
N ARG A 71 -0.69 -5.16 18.16
CA ARG A 71 -0.97 -6.46 17.55
C ARG A 71 0.22 -6.75 16.67
N ASP A 72 1.15 -7.54 17.20
CA ASP A 72 2.13 -8.22 16.35
C ASP A 72 1.33 -9.13 15.43
N ASN A 73 1.11 -8.72 14.20
CA ASN A 73 0.61 -9.58 13.14
C ASN A 73 0.99 -8.98 11.78
N ALA A 74 1.70 -9.79 11.01
CA ALA A 74 2.01 -9.59 9.61
C ALA A 74 0.77 -9.13 8.83
N MET A 75 1.00 -8.26 7.85
CA MET A 75 0.04 -7.86 6.83
C MET A 75 -0.84 -9.05 6.44
N GLN A 76 -2.14 -8.98 6.73
CA GLN A 76 -3.08 -9.96 6.21
C GLN A 76 -3.16 -9.75 4.71
N ASP A 77 -2.65 -10.74 3.96
CA ASP A 77 -2.95 -10.93 2.55
C ASP A 77 -4.47 -10.88 2.39
N VAL A 78 -4.98 -9.74 1.92
CA VAL A 78 -6.28 -9.70 1.27
C VAL A 78 -6.07 -10.38 -0.08
N GLY A 79 -6.11 -11.71 -0.07
CA GLY A 79 -6.13 -12.54 -1.25
C GLY A 79 -7.31 -12.12 -2.11
N THR A 80 -7.06 -11.25 -3.08
CA THR A 80 -7.98 -11.05 -4.18
C THR A 80 -7.78 -12.24 -5.10
N SER A 81 -8.62 -13.25 -4.89
CA SER A 81 -8.87 -14.28 -5.89
C SER A 81 -9.35 -13.59 -7.17
N SER A 82 -8.49 -13.52 -8.17
CA SER A 82 -8.91 -13.36 -9.55
C SER A 82 -8.34 -14.52 -10.34
N GLY A 83 -9.25 -15.40 -10.76
CA GLY A 83 -8.96 -16.65 -11.43
C GLY A 83 -8.13 -16.48 -12.70
N ARG A 84 -7.18 -17.38 -12.87
CA ARG A 84 -6.67 -17.73 -14.20
C ARG A 84 -7.41 -18.98 -14.65
N GLY A 85 -8.57 -18.78 -15.25
CA GLY A 85 -8.98 -19.65 -16.34
C GLY A 85 -8.20 -19.18 -17.58
N LEU A 86 -7.50 -20.11 -18.22
CA LEU A 86 -7.23 -20.12 -19.66
C LEU A 86 -6.71 -21.54 -19.98
N SER A 87 -7.65 -22.36 -20.44
CA SER A 87 -7.43 -23.58 -21.20
C SER A 87 -6.96 -23.26 -22.62
N SER A 88 -6.59 -24.32 -23.36
CA SER A 88 -6.17 -24.43 -24.77
C SER A 88 -4.69 -24.09 -25.02
N GLY A 89 -3.90 -24.95 -25.69
CA GLY A 89 -4.10 -26.28 -26.26
C GLY A 89 -2.75 -26.84 -26.68
#